data_AF-A0A1V6BFV3-F1
#
_entry.id   AF-A0A1V6BFV3-F1
#
_cell.length_a   1.000
_cell.length_b   1.000
_cell.length_c   1.000
_cell.angle_alpha   90.00
_cell.angle_beta   90.00
_cell.angle_gamma   90.00
#
_symmetry.space_group_name_H-M   'P 1'
#
loop_
_entity.id
_entity.type
_entity.pdbx_description
1 polymer ?
#
loop_
_entity_poly.entity_id
_entity_poly.type
_entity_poly.pdbx_seq_one_letter_code
_entity_poly.pdbx_strand_id
1 'polypeptide(L)'
;MGLLQSLVLTTGIWRAVILTPGGELPFGMDIKYNNQQPVVYLMNGGERIEVNEITLRDDSIIMRLPLYDSEIHAVIKEKELNGYWINLSRKNKPSLPFKAEAGKNFRFAECSTTTRLPEKWRMTFSPGTKDSSFAVGLIHQNGSHLNTAILTPSGDYRYLEGNLCNDSLFLSYFDGAFAYLFKAKVSENKIEGTFYAGNHWQEKFEAFADAGATLPDPYSLTSMKDRNAPFAFEALRTDSSLFHFPDKKYAGKVVMIEIMGTWCPNCMDEAAFLSDYYKKADQKDLVIIGLAFEKSSDFTKATDNIHRMRERFHTPYEVLLGGTLADAKEKLSMFNKLNGYPTTVFIDKKGRVRQIHTGFNGPATGAYFEKTKDDFIHLINTLIKE
;
A
#
# COMPACT_ATOMS: atom_id res chain seq x y z
N MET A 1 47.58 11.61 -10.17
CA MET A 1 46.46 10.76 -9.73
C MET A 1 45.77 11.47 -8.58
N GLY A 2 44.74 12.26 -8.87
CA GLY A 2 43.94 12.90 -7.82
C GLY A 2 43.12 11.83 -7.11
N LEU A 3 43.17 11.79 -5.79
CA LEU A 3 42.28 10.98 -4.96
C LEU A 3 40.84 11.30 -5.34
N LEU A 4 40.11 10.31 -5.86
CA LEU A 4 38.65 10.36 -5.97
C LEU A 4 38.12 10.60 -4.54
N GLN A 5 37.65 11.81 -4.27
CA GLN A 5 36.87 12.08 -3.06
C GLN A 5 35.66 11.14 -3.13
N SER A 6 35.54 10.22 -2.16
CA SER A 6 34.33 9.40 -2.07
C SER A 6 33.15 10.35 -1.88
N LEU A 7 32.16 10.27 -2.76
CA LEU A 7 30.96 11.08 -2.68
C LEU A 7 30.21 10.76 -1.37
N VAL A 8 30.13 11.73 -0.47
CA VAL A 8 29.44 11.60 0.81
C VAL A 8 28.15 12.44 0.76
N LEU A 9 27.01 11.79 1.01
CA LEU A 9 25.73 12.47 1.18
C LEU A 9 25.69 13.18 2.52
N THR A 10 25.16 14.40 2.54
CA THR A 10 24.90 15.11 3.80
C THR A 10 23.90 14.31 4.63
N THR A 11 24.28 13.93 5.86
CA THR A 11 23.41 13.18 6.77
C THR A 11 22.32 14.05 7.38
N GLY A 12 21.23 13.42 7.81
CA GLY A 12 20.12 14.07 8.51
C GLY A 12 18.88 14.23 7.63
N ILE A 13 18.04 15.20 8.00
CA ILE A 13 16.73 15.40 7.37
C ILE A 13 16.87 16.12 6.02
N TRP A 14 16.14 15.62 5.03
CA TRP A 14 15.94 16.24 3.73
C TRP A 14 14.45 16.38 3.45
N ARG A 15 14.07 17.47 2.81
CA ARG A 15 12.74 17.62 2.20
C ARG A 15 12.85 17.20 0.75
N ALA A 16 12.17 16.12 0.40
CA ALA A 16 12.05 15.64 -0.96
C ALA A 16 10.70 16.05 -1.58
N VAL A 17 10.65 16.14 -2.90
CA VAL A 17 9.44 16.40 -3.68
C VAL A 17 9.40 15.55 -4.94
N ILE A 18 8.22 15.04 -5.28
CA ILE A 18 7.87 14.58 -6.63
C ILE A 18 7.03 15.67 -7.29
N LEU A 19 7.38 16.10 -8.51
CA LEU A 19 6.55 16.98 -9.30
C LEU A 19 5.42 16.20 -9.96
N THR A 20 4.18 16.51 -9.58
CA THR A 20 2.95 15.93 -10.12
C THR A 20 2.18 16.97 -10.93
N PRO A 21 1.14 16.59 -11.71
CA PRO A 21 0.24 17.55 -12.35
C PRO A 21 -0.45 18.51 -11.34
N GLY A 22 -0.59 18.12 -10.07
CA GLY A 22 -1.16 18.96 -9.00
C GLY A 22 -0.16 19.92 -8.34
N GLY A 23 1.13 19.84 -8.70
CA GLY A 23 2.24 20.59 -8.10
C GLY A 23 3.21 19.67 -7.33
N GLU A 24 3.98 20.25 -6.41
CA GLU A 24 4.88 19.51 -5.55
C GLU A 24 4.12 18.56 -4.62
N LEU A 25 4.51 17.28 -4.63
CA LEU A 25 4.19 16.29 -3.62
C LEU A 25 5.41 16.15 -2.71
N PRO A 26 5.43 16.80 -1.53
CA PRO A 26 6.54 16.72 -0.61
C PRO A 26 6.51 15.46 0.24
N PHE A 27 7.68 14.98 0.63
CA PHE A 27 7.87 13.97 1.67
C PHE A 27 9.22 14.13 2.35
N GLY A 28 9.37 13.53 3.53
CA GLY A 28 10.63 13.58 4.27
C GLY A 28 11.57 12.47 3.86
N MET A 29 12.88 12.73 3.93
CA MET A 29 13.90 11.68 3.96
C MET A 29 14.83 11.91 5.15
N ASP A 30 15.36 10.85 5.74
CA ASP A 30 16.41 10.88 6.75
C ASP A 30 17.58 10.02 6.27
N ILE A 31 18.69 10.68 5.93
CA ILE A 31 19.89 10.01 5.39
C ILE A 31 20.85 9.70 6.53
N LYS A 32 21.18 8.42 6.69
CA LYS A 32 22.14 7.90 7.66
C LYS A 32 23.20 7.06 6.97
N TYR A 33 24.21 6.66 7.73
CA TYR A 33 25.22 5.71 7.28
C TYR A 33 25.24 4.49 8.21
N ASN A 34 25.29 3.30 7.63
CA ASN A 34 25.55 2.06 8.32
C ASN A 34 26.77 1.38 7.66
N ASN A 35 27.84 1.15 8.42
CA ASN A 35 29.09 0.57 7.91
C ASN A 35 29.59 1.25 6.62
N GLN A 36 29.61 2.60 6.61
CA GLN A 36 30.01 3.44 5.47
C GLN A 36 29.11 3.38 4.23
N GLN A 37 28.01 2.60 4.26
CA GLN A 37 26.98 2.61 3.23
C GLN A 37 25.83 3.54 3.62
N PRO A 38 25.31 4.35 2.69
CA PRO A 38 24.14 5.17 2.97
C PRO A 38 22.90 4.30 3.18
N VAL A 39 22.05 4.73 4.10
CA VAL A 39 20.70 4.20 4.31
C VAL A 39 19.76 5.41 4.34
N VAL A 40 18.70 5.36 3.54
CA VAL A 40 17.72 6.45 3.46
C VAL A 40 16.40 5.96 4.04
N TYR A 41 15.82 6.72 4.97
CA TYR A 41 14.48 6.46 5.45
C TYR A 41 13.51 7.45 4.80
N LEU A 42 12.58 6.97 3.97
CA LEU A 42 11.45 7.79 3.53
C LEU A 42 10.49 7.99 4.70
N MET A 43 9.96 9.20 4.87
CA MET A 43 9.12 9.57 6.01
C MET A 43 7.76 10.10 5.56
N ASN A 44 6.70 9.47 6.06
CA ASN A 44 5.31 9.91 5.90
C ASN A 44 4.60 9.85 7.25
N GLY A 45 4.36 11.00 7.88
CA GLY A 45 3.73 11.04 9.20
C GLY A 45 4.46 10.10 10.18
N GLY A 46 3.77 9.04 10.64
CA GLY A 46 4.34 8.02 11.53
C GLY A 46 5.16 6.91 10.85
N GLU A 47 5.12 6.78 9.53
CA GLU A 47 5.79 5.70 8.79
C GLU A 47 7.24 6.06 8.42
N ARG A 48 8.13 5.06 8.55
CA ARG A 48 9.51 5.13 8.09
C ARG A 48 9.82 3.92 7.21
N ILE A 49 10.16 4.18 5.96
CA ILE A 49 10.47 3.14 4.98
C ILE A 49 11.97 3.14 4.74
N GLU A 50 12.64 2.05 5.10
CA GLU A 50 14.08 1.89 4.90
C GLU A 50 14.40 1.57 3.43
N VAL A 51 15.30 2.37 2.86
CA VAL A 51 15.90 2.19 1.53
C VAL A 51 17.38 1.94 1.72
N ASN A 52 17.81 0.70 1.47
CA ASN A 52 19.19 0.25 1.66
C ASN A 52 19.83 -0.33 0.39
N GLU A 53 19.07 -0.49 -0.69
CA GLU A 53 19.58 -0.75 -2.05
C GLU A 53 19.96 0.57 -2.72
N ILE A 54 21.15 1.09 -2.38
CA ILE A 54 21.65 2.38 -2.88
C ILE A 54 22.95 2.19 -3.65
N THR A 55 23.00 2.71 -4.87
CA THR A 55 24.21 2.77 -5.69
C THR A 55 24.66 4.22 -5.81
N LEU A 56 25.89 4.50 -5.39
CA LEU A 56 26.57 5.78 -5.61
C LEU A 56 27.60 5.61 -6.73
N ARG A 57 27.57 6.49 -7.73
CA ARG A 57 28.56 6.52 -8.82
C ARG A 57 28.79 7.95 -9.28
N ASP A 58 30.05 8.39 -9.24
CA ASP A 58 30.48 9.72 -9.66
C ASP A 58 29.71 10.85 -8.95
N ASP A 59 28.77 11.50 -9.62
CA ASP A 59 27.89 12.54 -9.08
C ASP A 59 26.45 12.06 -8.90
N SER A 60 26.20 10.76 -9.04
CA SER A 60 24.86 10.19 -9.19
C SER A 60 24.54 9.17 -8.08
N ILE A 61 23.27 9.18 -7.67
CA ILE A 61 22.67 8.21 -6.76
C ILE A 61 21.51 7.50 -7.44
N ILE A 62 21.45 6.18 -7.28
CA ILE A 62 20.29 5.36 -7.59
C ILE A 62 19.81 4.73 -6.29
N MET A 63 18.56 5.01 -5.91
CA MET A 63 17.88 4.39 -4.77
C MET A 63 16.80 3.46 -5.30
N ARG A 64 16.94 2.15 -5.09
CA ARG A 64 15.88 1.19 -5.40
C ARG A 64 14.95 1.07 -4.20
N LEU A 65 13.68 1.45 -4.39
CA LEU A 65 12.72 1.49 -3.31
C LEU A 65 12.31 0.07 -2.89
N PRO A 66 12.09 -0.19 -1.59
CA PRO A 66 11.76 -1.52 -1.10
C PRO A 66 10.39 -1.94 -1.60
N LEU A 67 10.22 -3.26 -1.82
CA LEU A 67 8.99 -3.95 -2.25
C LEU A 67 8.43 -3.57 -3.63
N TYR A 68 8.53 -2.32 -4.05
CA TYR A 68 7.93 -1.83 -5.27
C TYR A 68 8.98 -1.66 -6.35
N ASP A 69 8.68 -2.15 -7.55
CA ASP A 69 9.48 -1.96 -8.77
C ASP A 69 9.55 -0.48 -9.16
N SER A 70 10.33 0.30 -8.41
CA SER A 70 10.55 1.71 -8.63
C SER A 70 11.89 2.17 -8.06
N GLU A 71 12.45 3.20 -8.68
CA GLU A 71 13.77 3.72 -8.36
C GLU A 71 13.75 5.25 -8.36
N ILE A 72 14.63 5.88 -7.58
CA ILE A 72 14.95 7.29 -7.69
C ILE A 72 16.36 7.41 -8.23
N HIS A 73 16.51 8.09 -9.36
CA HIS A 73 17.79 8.39 -9.99
C HIS A 73 18.03 9.89 -9.85
N ALA A 74 19.09 10.31 -9.18
CA ALA A 74 19.36 11.73 -8.97
C ALA A 74 20.84 12.07 -9.06
N VAL A 75 21.12 13.28 -9.50
CA VAL A 75 22.44 13.92 -9.43
C VAL A 75 22.57 14.63 -8.09
N ILE A 76 23.71 14.45 -7.44
CA ILE A 76 24.10 15.03 -6.17
C ILE A 76 24.84 16.34 -6.42
N LYS A 77 24.32 17.43 -5.85
CA LYS A 77 24.96 18.75 -5.85
C LYS A 77 24.95 19.30 -4.44
N GLU A 78 26.03 19.07 -3.70
CA GLU A 78 26.18 19.48 -2.30
C GLU A 78 25.01 19.03 -1.40
N LYS A 79 24.06 19.93 -1.14
CA LYS A 79 22.88 19.74 -0.28
C LYS A 79 21.59 19.56 -1.09
N GLU A 80 21.71 19.26 -2.37
CA GLU A 80 20.59 19.03 -3.28
C GLU A 80 20.72 17.70 -4.02
N LEU A 81 19.58 17.06 -4.25
CA LEU A 81 19.41 15.96 -5.19
C LEU A 81 18.43 16.40 -6.26
N ASN A 82 18.77 16.17 -7.53
CA ASN A 82 17.89 16.51 -8.67
C ASN A 82 17.86 15.34 -9.65
N GLY A 83 16.66 14.87 -10.00
CA GLY A 83 16.52 13.78 -10.95
C GLY A 83 15.09 13.32 -11.12
N TYR A 84 14.85 12.01 -11.08
CA TYR A 84 13.57 11.40 -11.39
C TYR A 84 13.25 10.21 -10.51
N TRP A 85 11.99 10.09 -10.11
CA TRP A 85 11.40 8.82 -9.68
C TRP A 85 10.89 8.08 -10.92
N ILE A 86 11.23 6.80 -11.03
CA ILE A 86 10.93 5.94 -12.19
C ILE A 86 10.13 4.75 -11.70
N ASN A 87 8.94 4.53 -12.27
CA ASN A 87 8.12 3.36 -11.94
C ASN A 87 8.37 2.23 -12.95
N LEU A 88 9.21 1.26 -12.56
CA LEU A 88 9.60 0.11 -13.38
C LEU A 88 8.48 -0.93 -13.54
N SER A 89 7.41 -0.85 -12.74
CA SER A 89 6.26 -1.77 -12.83
C SER A 89 5.30 -1.45 -13.99
N ARG A 90 5.38 -0.24 -14.56
CA ARG A 90 4.44 0.25 -15.58
C ARG A 90 5.02 0.20 -16.99
N LYS A 91 4.12 0.01 -17.98
CA LYS A 91 4.46 0.11 -19.42
C LYS A 91 5.08 1.49 -19.70
N ASN A 92 6.21 1.50 -20.40
CA ASN A 92 7.03 2.68 -20.74
C ASN A 92 7.77 3.35 -19.57
N LYS A 93 7.79 2.75 -18.37
CA LYS A 93 8.58 3.22 -17.21
C LYS A 93 8.39 4.73 -16.95
N PRO A 94 7.15 5.21 -16.75
CA PRO A 94 6.88 6.62 -16.57
C PRO A 94 7.73 7.15 -15.41
N SER A 95 8.29 8.34 -15.62
CA SER A 95 9.07 9.05 -14.64
C SER A 95 8.43 10.37 -14.25
N LEU A 96 8.68 10.80 -13.02
CA LEU A 96 8.32 12.11 -12.52
C LEU A 96 9.56 12.80 -11.96
N PRO A 97 9.72 14.13 -12.17
CA PRO A 97 10.86 14.83 -11.62
C PRO A 97 10.88 14.73 -10.09
N PHE A 98 12.06 14.44 -9.57
CA PHE A 98 12.37 14.34 -8.14
C PHE A 98 13.38 15.43 -7.78
N LYS A 99 13.16 16.06 -6.62
CA LYS A 99 14.16 16.93 -5.99
C LYS A 99 14.22 16.65 -4.50
N ALA A 100 15.37 16.86 -3.88
CA ALA A 100 15.46 16.90 -2.43
C ALA A 100 16.50 17.91 -1.95
N GLU A 101 16.25 18.52 -0.80
CA GLU A 101 17.12 19.52 -0.20
C GLU A 101 17.38 19.23 1.28
N ALA A 102 18.65 19.27 1.69
CA ALA A 102 19.07 18.98 3.05
C ALA A 102 18.70 20.11 4.03
N GLY A 103 18.34 19.74 5.27
CA GLY A 103 18.11 20.68 6.37
C GLY A 103 16.72 21.33 6.39
N LYS A 104 15.83 21.02 5.44
CA LYS A 104 14.43 21.45 5.44
C LYS A 104 13.53 20.39 6.06
N ASN A 105 12.69 20.77 7.02
CA ASN A 105 11.83 19.84 7.78
C ASN A 105 10.32 20.11 7.67
N PHE A 106 9.89 21.19 7.00
CA PHE A 106 8.47 21.43 6.73
C PHE A 106 7.95 20.52 5.61
N ARG A 107 6.67 20.10 5.69
CA ARG A 107 6.01 19.30 4.64
C ARG A 107 5.63 20.20 3.44
N PHE A 108 4.63 21.07 3.60
CA PHE A 108 4.20 22.00 2.54
C PHE A 108 4.64 23.43 2.80
N ALA A 109 4.30 23.97 3.96
CA ALA A 109 4.61 25.34 4.35
C ALA A 109 4.73 25.45 5.86
N GLU A 110 5.52 26.42 6.32
CA GLU A 110 5.50 26.86 7.70
C GLU A 110 4.32 27.81 7.88
N CYS A 111 3.23 27.30 8.45
CA CYS A 111 2.01 28.07 8.64
C CYS A 111 1.40 27.76 10.00
N SER A 112 0.51 28.64 10.44
CA SER A 112 -0.34 28.42 11.61
C SER A 112 -1.81 28.44 11.22
N THR A 113 -2.65 27.85 12.05
CA THR A 113 -4.10 27.88 11.90
C THR A 113 -4.75 27.83 13.27
N THR A 114 -5.86 28.54 13.43
CA THR A 114 -6.74 28.44 14.61
C THR A 114 -7.90 27.48 14.37
N THR A 115 -8.13 27.07 13.12
CA THR A 115 -9.20 26.16 12.73
C THR A 115 -8.92 24.77 13.31
N ARG A 116 -9.92 24.19 13.96
CA ARG A 116 -9.89 22.80 14.45
C ARG A 116 -10.82 21.94 13.61
N LEU A 117 -10.28 20.86 13.07
CA LEU A 117 -11.04 19.91 12.27
C LEU A 117 -11.61 18.79 13.16
N PRO A 118 -12.84 18.34 12.90
CA PRO A 118 -13.31 17.04 13.38
C PRO A 118 -12.34 15.91 13.01
N GLU A 119 -12.30 14.86 13.83
CA GLU A 119 -11.39 13.73 13.60
C GLU A 119 -11.87 12.79 12.49
N LYS A 120 -13.18 12.74 12.22
CA LYS A 120 -13.76 11.74 11.33
C LYS A 120 -14.68 12.35 10.28
N TRP A 121 -14.49 11.89 9.05
CA TRP A 121 -15.11 12.47 7.86
C TRP A 121 -15.67 11.38 6.95
N ARG A 122 -16.93 11.54 6.53
CA ARG A 122 -17.49 10.78 5.42
C ARG A 122 -17.01 11.41 4.12
N MET A 123 -16.27 10.66 3.31
CA MET A 123 -15.67 11.12 2.06
C MET A 123 -16.32 10.46 0.85
N THR A 124 -16.37 11.22 -0.25
CA THR A 124 -16.77 10.73 -1.56
C THR A 124 -15.73 11.17 -2.58
N PHE A 125 -15.16 10.20 -3.30
CA PHE A 125 -14.32 10.43 -4.47
C PHE A 125 -15.20 10.45 -5.73
N SER A 126 -14.86 11.30 -6.70
CA SER A 126 -15.59 11.53 -7.94
C SER A 126 -17.12 11.71 -7.74
N PRO A 127 -17.56 12.61 -6.83
CA PRO A 127 -18.97 12.75 -6.46
C PRO A 127 -19.84 13.09 -7.68
N GLY A 128 -21.01 12.44 -7.76
CA GLY A 128 -21.98 12.65 -8.85
C GLY A 128 -21.61 11.98 -10.17
N THR A 129 -20.58 11.13 -10.20
CA THR A 129 -20.17 10.38 -11.39
C THR A 129 -20.42 8.87 -11.23
N LYS A 130 -20.35 8.13 -12.33
CA LYS A 130 -20.41 6.65 -12.32
C LYS A 130 -19.24 5.99 -11.57
N ASP A 131 -18.13 6.71 -11.43
CA ASP A 131 -16.90 6.25 -10.79
C ASP A 131 -16.85 6.69 -9.30
N SER A 132 -17.97 7.22 -8.79
CA SER A 132 -18.09 7.66 -7.40
C SER A 132 -17.79 6.52 -6.43
N SER A 133 -16.97 6.80 -5.42
CA SER A 133 -16.62 5.81 -4.39
C SER A 133 -16.61 6.42 -2.99
N PHE A 134 -16.99 5.63 -2.00
CA PHE A 134 -17.02 6.02 -0.60
C PHE A 134 -15.66 5.84 0.05
N ALA A 135 -15.32 6.75 0.96
CA ALA A 135 -14.17 6.65 1.82
C ALA A 135 -14.47 7.23 3.21
N VAL A 136 -13.60 6.93 4.18
CA VAL A 136 -13.66 7.53 5.53
C VAL A 136 -12.31 8.16 5.84
N GLY A 137 -12.29 9.46 6.10
CA GLY A 137 -11.09 10.18 6.52
C GLY A 137 -10.96 10.20 8.03
N LEU A 138 -9.80 9.83 8.55
CA LEU A 138 -9.38 9.98 9.94
C LEU A 138 -8.29 11.03 10.01
N ILE A 139 -8.58 12.19 10.60
CA ILE A 139 -7.67 13.33 10.72
C ILE A 139 -7.23 13.49 12.17
N HIS A 140 -5.92 13.42 12.40
CA HIS A 140 -5.29 13.81 13.65
C HIS A 140 -4.54 15.13 13.44
N GLN A 141 -4.97 16.17 14.16
CA GLN A 141 -4.44 17.53 14.00
C GLN A 141 -3.63 17.97 15.22
N ASN A 142 -2.39 18.43 14.99
CA ASN A 142 -1.58 19.13 15.99
C ASN A 142 -1.19 20.53 15.48
N GLY A 143 -1.93 21.55 15.91
CA GLY A 143 -1.77 22.90 15.38
C GLY A 143 -2.12 22.93 13.89
N SER A 144 -1.18 23.34 13.04
CA SER A 144 -1.33 23.29 11.58
C SER A 144 -0.90 21.95 10.97
N HIS A 145 -0.24 21.06 11.72
CA HIS A 145 0.19 19.76 11.21
C HIS A 145 -0.96 18.75 11.22
N LEU A 146 -1.04 17.96 10.16
CA LEU A 146 -2.05 16.91 9.97
C LEU A 146 -1.36 15.57 9.71
N ASN A 147 -1.80 14.55 10.44
CA ASN A 147 -1.65 13.15 10.06
C ASN A 147 -3.03 12.61 9.69
N THR A 148 -3.13 11.88 8.59
CA THR A 148 -4.42 11.42 8.07
C THR A 148 -4.32 10.00 7.54
N ALA A 149 -5.36 9.22 7.78
CA ALA A 149 -5.59 7.97 7.07
C ALA A 149 -6.94 8.09 6.34
N ILE A 150 -7.01 7.58 5.11
CA ILE A 150 -8.26 7.53 4.35
C ILE A 150 -8.58 6.08 4.07
N LEU A 151 -9.61 5.55 4.74
CA LEU A 151 -10.10 4.20 4.50
C LEU A 151 -10.93 4.16 3.22
N THR A 152 -10.78 3.09 2.46
CA THR A 152 -11.53 2.77 1.25
C THR A 152 -12.05 1.34 1.32
N PRO A 153 -13.05 0.95 0.53
CA PRO A 153 -13.58 -0.43 0.55
C PRO A 153 -12.54 -1.52 0.26
N SER A 154 -11.39 -1.20 -0.33
CA SER A 154 -10.33 -2.16 -0.67
C SER A 154 -9.07 -2.03 0.19
N GLY A 155 -9.01 -1.09 1.14
CA GLY A 155 -7.79 -0.80 1.90
C GLY A 155 -7.75 0.64 2.36
N ASP A 156 -6.59 1.31 2.30
CA ASP A 156 -6.47 2.70 2.74
C ASP A 156 -5.33 3.45 2.04
N TYR A 157 -5.36 4.78 2.13
CA TYR A 157 -4.33 5.66 1.57
C TYR A 157 -3.25 6.10 2.57
N ARG A 158 -2.98 5.27 3.59
CA ARG A 158 -1.78 5.21 4.43
C ARG A 158 -1.08 6.53 4.79
N TYR A 159 -0.94 6.81 6.08
CA TYR A 159 0.04 7.76 6.63
C TYR A 159 0.17 9.11 5.88
N LEU A 160 -0.94 9.67 5.39
CA LEU A 160 -0.94 10.97 4.75
C LEU A 160 -0.49 12.03 5.75
N GLU A 161 0.42 12.88 5.32
CA GLU A 161 0.95 13.95 6.17
C GLU A 161 0.83 15.29 5.45
N GLY A 162 0.52 16.35 6.19
CA GLY A 162 0.55 17.68 5.64
C GLY A 162 0.13 18.78 6.59
N ASN A 163 -0.47 19.82 6.03
CA ASN A 163 -0.72 21.06 6.73
C ASN A 163 -2.14 21.58 6.46
N LEU A 164 -2.74 22.17 7.49
CA LEU A 164 -3.86 23.10 7.38
C LEU A 164 -3.32 24.53 7.53
N CYS A 165 -3.31 25.27 6.44
CA CYS A 165 -2.91 26.68 6.41
C CYS A 165 -4.14 27.54 6.11
N ASN A 166 -4.63 28.27 7.11
CA ASN A 166 -5.93 28.95 7.05
C ASN A 166 -7.06 27.98 6.67
N ASP A 167 -7.65 28.17 5.49
CA ASP A 167 -8.71 27.34 4.90
C ASP A 167 -8.19 26.33 3.87
N SER A 168 -6.87 26.22 3.69
CA SER A 168 -6.25 25.36 2.68
C SER A 168 -5.62 24.14 3.34
N LEU A 169 -6.09 22.95 2.96
CA LEU A 169 -5.61 21.65 3.42
C LEU A 169 -4.75 21.01 2.33
N PHE A 170 -3.57 20.57 2.72
CA PHE A 170 -2.62 19.86 1.87
C PHE A 170 -2.23 18.56 2.56
N LEU A 171 -2.24 17.44 1.83
CA LEU A 171 -1.72 16.16 2.29
C LEU A 171 -0.89 15.51 1.20
N SER A 172 0.15 14.79 1.57
CA SER A 172 0.91 13.97 0.65
C SER A 172 1.35 12.65 1.26
N TYR A 173 1.60 11.66 0.40
CA TYR A 173 2.19 10.38 0.76
C TYR A 173 3.02 9.84 -0.41
N PHE A 174 4.19 9.28 -0.10
CA PHE A 174 5.08 8.65 -1.08
C PHE A 174 5.83 7.45 -0.50
N ASP A 175 5.69 6.28 -1.13
CA ASP A 175 6.38 5.04 -0.72
C ASP A 175 7.03 4.27 -1.89
N GLY A 176 6.96 4.80 -3.11
CA GLY A 176 7.42 4.14 -4.33
C GLY A 176 6.35 3.31 -5.07
N ALA A 177 5.26 2.92 -4.41
CA ALA A 177 4.04 2.44 -5.07
C ALA A 177 3.07 3.59 -5.34
N PHE A 178 2.84 4.39 -4.31
CA PHE A 178 1.91 5.50 -4.27
C PHE A 178 2.66 6.82 -4.26
N ALA A 179 2.08 7.77 -4.99
CA ALA A 179 2.48 9.17 -5.02
C ALA A 179 1.19 9.97 -4.96
N TYR A 180 0.71 10.22 -3.75
CA TYR A 180 -0.56 10.86 -3.47
C TYR A 180 -0.38 12.31 -3.06
N LEU A 181 -1.16 13.19 -3.67
CA LEU A 181 -1.24 14.61 -3.32
C LEU A 181 -2.71 15.01 -3.23
N PHE A 182 -3.09 15.57 -2.09
CA PHE A 182 -4.41 16.16 -1.87
C PHE A 182 -4.25 17.66 -1.69
N LYS A 183 -5.09 18.41 -2.40
CA LYS A 183 -5.20 19.86 -2.26
C LYS A 183 -6.67 20.21 -2.13
N ALA A 184 -7.04 20.80 -1.00
CA ALA A 184 -8.43 21.04 -0.68
C ALA A 184 -8.64 22.37 0.03
N LYS A 185 -9.89 22.84 -0.04
CA LYS A 185 -10.40 23.94 0.75
C LYS A 185 -11.28 23.37 1.86
N VAL A 186 -11.14 23.94 3.05
CA VAL A 186 -11.95 23.64 4.23
C VAL A 186 -12.92 24.79 4.47
N SER A 187 -14.19 24.47 4.68
CA SER A 187 -15.21 25.42 5.09
C SER A 187 -16.14 24.76 6.12
N GLU A 188 -16.07 25.23 7.37
CA GLU A 188 -16.84 24.68 8.50
C GLU A 188 -16.73 23.15 8.59
N ASN A 189 -17.78 22.43 8.19
CA ASN A 189 -17.91 20.97 8.25
C ASN A 189 -17.73 20.29 6.89
N LYS A 190 -17.10 20.97 5.92
CA LYS A 190 -16.90 20.47 4.57
C LYS A 190 -15.44 20.63 4.12
N ILE A 191 -14.91 19.61 3.45
CA ILE A 191 -13.64 19.66 2.73
C ILE A 191 -13.93 19.35 1.27
N GLU A 192 -13.45 20.18 0.36
CA GLU A 192 -13.56 19.95 -1.09
C GLU A 192 -12.23 20.15 -1.77
N GLY A 193 -11.84 19.21 -2.62
CA GLY A 193 -10.52 19.26 -3.21
C GLY A 193 -10.33 18.39 -4.43
N THR A 194 -9.06 18.30 -4.82
CA THR A 194 -8.58 17.42 -5.86
C THR A 194 -7.55 16.47 -5.26
N PHE A 195 -7.70 15.19 -5.58
CA PHE A 195 -6.73 14.13 -5.32
C PHE A 195 -5.95 13.85 -6.61
N TYR A 196 -4.63 13.75 -6.51
CA TYR A 196 -3.72 13.39 -7.59
C TYR A 196 -2.97 12.11 -7.19
N ALA A 197 -2.97 11.12 -8.08
CA ALA A 197 -2.19 9.90 -7.92
C ALA A 197 -1.17 9.77 -9.06
N GLY A 198 0.09 10.09 -8.75
CA GLY A 198 1.18 10.16 -9.71
C GLY A 198 0.86 11.10 -10.88
N ASN A 199 1.18 10.67 -12.10
CA ASN A 199 0.95 11.43 -13.34
C ASN A 199 -0.23 10.92 -14.18
N HIS A 200 -1.01 9.96 -13.68
CA HIS A 200 -1.95 9.18 -14.49
C HIS A 200 -3.40 9.27 -14.01
N TRP A 201 -3.64 9.78 -12.80
CA TRP A 201 -4.98 9.87 -12.26
C TRP A 201 -5.13 11.15 -11.43
N GLN A 202 -6.29 11.79 -11.61
CA GLN A 202 -6.73 12.89 -10.77
C GLN A 202 -8.25 12.83 -10.65
N GLU A 203 -8.78 13.22 -9.50
CA GLU A 203 -10.21 13.28 -9.30
C GLU A 203 -10.61 14.29 -8.23
N LYS A 204 -11.89 14.69 -8.26
CA LYS A 204 -12.47 15.51 -7.21
C LYS A 204 -12.84 14.65 -6.01
N PHE A 205 -12.76 15.23 -4.83
CA PHE A 205 -13.33 14.62 -3.64
C PHE A 205 -14.05 15.67 -2.80
N GLU A 206 -15.04 15.20 -2.06
CA GLU A 206 -15.70 15.96 -1.01
C GLU A 206 -15.68 15.15 0.28
N ALA A 207 -15.66 15.84 1.41
CA ALA A 207 -15.79 15.23 2.72
C ALA A 207 -16.68 16.07 3.62
N PHE A 208 -17.48 15.40 4.43
CA PHE A 208 -18.34 16.02 5.44
C PHE A 208 -18.02 15.44 6.82
N ALA A 209 -17.97 16.29 7.83
CA ALA A 209 -17.72 15.85 9.20
C ALA A 209 -18.82 14.87 9.64
N ASP A 210 -18.43 13.68 10.08
CA ASP A 210 -19.35 12.61 10.43
C ASP A 210 -18.67 11.59 11.36
N ALA A 211 -18.99 11.65 12.65
CA ALA A 211 -18.48 10.70 13.65
C ALA A 211 -19.00 9.26 13.43
N GLY A 212 -20.16 9.12 12.77
CA GLY A 212 -20.79 7.85 12.44
C GLY A 212 -20.33 7.25 11.11
N ALA A 213 -19.44 7.91 10.36
CA ALA A 213 -19.03 7.45 9.03
C ALA A 213 -18.49 6.01 9.06
N THR A 214 -19.00 5.16 8.19
CA THR A 214 -18.54 3.77 8.02
C THR A 214 -18.40 3.44 6.54
N LEU A 215 -17.50 2.50 6.25
CA LEU A 215 -17.44 1.87 4.93
C LEU A 215 -18.52 0.78 4.79
N PRO A 216 -18.84 0.37 3.57
CA PRO A 216 -19.62 -0.84 3.32
C PRO A 216 -19.00 -2.07 4.01
N ASP A 217 -19.84 -3.05 4.34
CA ASP A 217 -19.38 -4.32 4.93
C ASP A 217 -18.43 -5.05 3.96
N PRO A 218 -17.16 -5.29 4.33
CA PRO A 218 -16.19 -5.95 3.46
C PRO A 218 -16.58 -7.39 3.08
N TYR A 219 -17.45 -8.05 3.84
CA TYR A 219 -17.97 -9.39 3.52
C TYR A 219 -19.07 -9.40 2.45
N SER A 220 -19.60 -8.23 2.10
CA SER A 220 -20.68 -8.08 1.12
C SER A 220 -20.20 -7.70 -0.28
N LEU A 221 -18.93 -7.28 -0.41
CA LEU A 221 -18.41 -6.67 -1.64
C LEU A 221 -18.11 -7.70 -2.74
N THR A 222 -17.54 -8.83 -2.37
CA THR A 222 -17.26 -9.97 -3.26
C THR A 222 -17.92 -11.22 -2.71
N SER A 223 -18.60 -11.98 -3.57
CA SER A 223 -19.25 -13.24 -3.22
C SER A 223 -19.05 -14.28 -4.31
N MET A 224 -19.21 -15.56 -3.97
CA MET A 224 -19.36 -16.62 -4.97
C MET A 224 -20.63 -16.37 -5.81
N LYS A 225 -20.58 -16.64 -7.12
CA LYS A 225 -21.77 -16.65 -8.00
C LYS A 225 -22.74 -17.77 -7.61
N ASP A 226 -22.19 -18.93 -7.30
CA ASP A 226 -22.91 -20.08 -6.77
C ASP A 226 -22.21 -20.52 -5.47
N ARG A 227 -22.96 -20.50 -4.36
CA ARG A 227 -22.45 -20.88 -3.04
C ARG A 227 -22.10 -22.37 -2.93
N ASN A 228 -22.61 -23.19 -3.83
CA ASN A 228 -22.33 -24.62 -3.88
C ASN A 228 -21.22 -24.98 -4.88
N ALA A 229 -20.79 -24.03 -5.71
CA ALA A 229 -19.70 -24.27 -6.65
C ALA A 229 -18.37 -24.48 -5.91
N PRO A 230 -17.52 -25.39 -6.38
CA PRO A 230 -16.21 -25.59 -5.79
C PRO A 230 -15.35 -24.34 -5.98
N PHE A 231 -14.62 -23.95 -4.94
CA PHE A 231 -13.53 -22.99 -5.09
C PHE A 231 -12.31 -23.75 -5.62
N ALA A 232 -11.97 -23.53 -6.89
CA ALA A 232 -10.90 -24.23 -7.56
C ALA A 232 -10.09 -23.28 -8.44
N PHE A 233 -8.78 -23.43 -8.46
CA PHE A 233 -7.90 -22.64 -9.32
C PHE A 233 -6.64 -23.42 -9.66
N GLU A 234 -5.94 -22.97 -10.70
CA GLU A 234 -4.59 -23.39 -11.02
C GLU A 234 -3.64 -22.19 -11.03
N ALA A 235 -2.44 -22.41 -10.52
CA ALA A 235 -1.41 -21.38 -10.40
C ALA A 235 -0.02 -22.01 -10.50
N LEU A 236 0.98 -21.19 -10.80
CA LEU A 236 2.37 -21.63 -10.85
C LEU A 236 3.04 -21.37 -9.50
N ARG A 237 3.91 -22.28 -9.08
CA ARG A 237 4.93 -21.99 -8.07
C ARG A 237 6.03 -21.14 -8.67
N THR A 238 6.88 -20.57 -7.81
CA THR A 238 8.05 -19.80 -8.26
C THR A 238 9.09 -20.62 -9.02
N ASP A 239 9.06 -21.95 -8.88
CA ASP A 239 9.88 -22.90 -9.66
C ASP A 239 9.23 -23.33 -11.00
N SER A 240 8.15 -22.66 -11.41
CA SER A 240 7.31 -22.98 -12.59
C SER A 240 6.49 -24.26 -12.50
N SER A 241 6.52 -25.00 -11.38
CA SER A 241 5.66 -26.18 -11.23
C SER A 241 4.20 -25.78 -11.05
N LEU A 242 3.29 -26.55 -11.65
CA LEU A 242 1.86 -26.31 -11.57
C LEU A 242 1.31 -26.74 -10.20
N PHE A 243 0.40 -25.94 -9.67
CA PHE A 243 -0.38 -26.22 -8.47
C PHE A 243 -1.86 -26.15 -8.80
N HIS A 244 -2.63 -27.10 -8.25
CA HIS A 244 -4.09 -27.14 -8.35
C HIS A 244 -4.71 -27.06 -6.97
N PHE A 245 -5.72 -26.22 -6.83
CA PHE A 245 -6.60 -26.19 -5.68
C PHE A 245 -8.00 -26.68 -6.09
N PRO A 246 -8.67 -27.53 -5.29
CA PRO A 246 -8.22 -28.10 -4.01
C PRO A 246 -7.13 -29.17 -4.17
N ASP A 247 -6.25 -29.27 -3.16
CA ASP A 247 -5.20 -30.31 -3.06
C ASP A 247 -5.54 -31.29 -1.92
N LYS A 248 -5.37 -32.60 -2.15
CA LYS A 248 -5.64 -33.65 -1.15
C LYS A 248 -4.85 -33.46 0.14
N LYS A 249 -3.65 -32.86 0.08
CA LYS A 249 -2.84 -32.59 1.28
C LYS A 249 -3.47 -31.57 2.24
N TYR A 250 -4.48 -30.83 1.78
CA TYR A 250 -5.23 -29.84 2.57
C TYR A 250 -6.61 -30.34 3.01
N ALA A 251 -6.97 -31.59 2.70
CA ALA A 251 -8.24 -32.16 3.13
C ALA A 251 -8.38 -32.17 4.66
N GLY A 252 -9.55 -31.77 5.15
CA GLY A 252 -9.85 -31.70 6.59
C GLY A 252 -9.25 -30.49 7.32
N LYS A 253 -8.58 -29.59 6.61
CA LYS A 253 -8.02 -28.35 7.17
C LYS A 253 -8.87 -27.14 6.82
N VAL A 254 -8.82 -26.11 7.66
CA VAL A 254 -9.26 -24.77 7.28
C VAL A 254 -8.25 -24.20 6.30
N VAL A 255 -8.74 -23.62 5.20
CA VAL A 255 -7.87 -22.99 4.19
C VAL A 255 -8.23 -21.52 4.05
N MET A 256 -7.23 -20.66 4.12
CA MET A 256 -7.33 -19.25 3.80
C MET A 256 -6.57 -18.95 2.51
N ILE A 257 -7.25 -18.37 1.52
CA ILE A 257 -6.64 -17.96 0.25
C ILE A 257 -6.60 -16.44 0.20
N GLU A 258 -5.40 -15.87 0.20
CA GLU A 258 -5.16 -14.43 0.07
C GLU A 258 -4.96 -14.10 -1.42
N ILE A 259 -5.95 -13.50 -2.07
CA ILE A 259 -5.83 -13.02 -3.45
C ILE A 259 -5.14 -11.66 -3.40
N MET A 260 -3.90 -11.61 -3.88
CA MET A 260 -2.98 -10.51 -3.61
C MET A 260 -2.22 -10.05 -4.86
N GLY A 261 -1.40 -9.04 -4.70
CA GLY A 261 -0.33 -8.67 -5.64
C GLY A 261 0.81 -7.99 -4.89
N THR A 262 2.06 -8.26 -5.25
CA THR A 262 3.23 -7.68 -4.56
C THR A 262 3.34 -6.15 -4.74
N TRP A 263 2.61 -5.61 -5.72
CA TRP A 263 2.49 -4.18 -5.98
C TRP A 263 1.43 -3.46 -5.11
N CYS A 264 0.70 -4.18 -4.28
CA CYS A 264 -0.43 -3.68 -3.48
C CYS A 264 0.01 -3.48 -2.01
N PRO A 265 0.08 -2.22 -1.52
CA PRO A 265 0.55 -1.95 -0.14
C PRO A 265 -0.31 -2.59 0.95
N ASN A 266 -1.63 -2.60 0.83
CA ASN A 266 -2.51 -3.26 1.80
C ASN A 266 -2.32 -4.79 1.85
N CYS A 267 -1.96 -5.39 0.71
CA CYS A 267 -1.58 -6.80 0.65
C CYS A 267 -0.27 -7.06 1.41
N MET A 268 0.65 -6.10 1.45
CA MET A 268 1.89 -6.22 2.23
C MET A 268 1.62 -6.14 3.73
N ASP A 269 0.69 -5.29 4.17
CA ASP A 269 0.27 -5.28 5.59
C ASP A 269 -0.42 -6.58 5.99
N GLU A 270 -1.30 -7.10 5.12
CA GLU A 270 -1.97 -8.37 5.37
C GLU A 270 -0.94 -9.50 5.45
N ALA A 271 -0.01 -9.59 4.49
CA ALA A 271 1.07 -10.57 4.52
C ALA A 271 1.93 -10.46 5.77
N ALA A 272 2.24 -9.24 6.26
CA ALA A 272 2.96 -9.04 7.51
C ALA A 272 2.19 -9.62 8.71
N PHE A 273 0.89 -9.29 8.82
CA PHE A 273 0.01 -9.81 9.85
C PHE A 273 -0.11 -11.35 9.79
N LEU A 274 -0.40 -11.90 8.63
CA LEU A 274 -0.60 -13.34 8.43
C LEU A 274 0.68 -14.12 8.68
N SER A 275 1.84 -13.57 8.30
CA SER A 275 3.12 -14.20 8.58
C SER A 275 3.36 -14.37 10.07
N ASP A 276 3.05 -13.34 10.87
CA ASP A 276 3.20 -13.38 12.32
C ASP A 276 2.15 -14.25 13.01
N TYR A 277 0.92 -14.27 12.49
CA TYR A 277 -0.14 -15.15 12.97
C TYR A 277 0.18 -16.63 12.68
N TYR A 278 0.56 -16.96 11.44
CA TYR A 278 0.79 -18.34 10.99
C TYR A 278 2.01 -19.00 11.62
N LYS A 279 3.03 -18.22 12.00
CA LYS A 279 4.17 -18.71 12.81
C LYS A 279 3.72 -19.23 14.19
N LYS A 280 2.60 -18.71 14.72
CA LYS A 280 2.06 -19.05 16.05
C LYS A 280 0.91 -20.06 16.00
N ALA A 281 0.25 -20.21 14.84
CA ALA A 281 -0.89 -21.10 14.66
C ALA A 281 -0.46 -22.58 14.51
N ASP A 282 -1.35 -23.52 14.85
CA ASP A 282 -1.14 -24.94 14.56
C ASP A 282 -1.43 -25.22 13.07
N GLN A 283 -0.35 -25.42 12.31
CA GLN A 283 -0.38 -25.66 10.86
C GLN A 283 -0.96 -27.05 10.48
N LYS A 284 -1.32 -27.87 11.49
CA LYS A 284 -2.12 -29.09 11.27
C LYS A 284 -3.54 -28.76 10.88
N ASP A 285 -4.12 -27.71 11.44
CA ASP A 285 -5.54 -27.37 11.29
C ASP A 285 -5.79 -26.20 10.32
N LEU A 286 -4.77 -25.41 10.02
CA LEU A 286 -4.84 -24.23 9.15
C LEU A 286 -3.80 -24.29 8.01
N VAL A 287 -4.22 -23.85 6.82
CA VAL A 287 -3.35 -23.58 5.68
C VAL A 287 -3.63 -22.18 5.17
N ILE A 288 -2.58 -21.40 4.93
CA ILE A 288 -2.66 -20.12 4.22
C ILE A 288 -1.98 -20.28 2.86
N ILE A 289 -2.58 -19.72 1.81
CA ILE A 289 -1.99 -19.68 0.46
C ILE A 289 -2.17 -18.27 -0.09
N GLY A 290 -1.07 -17.63 -0.46
CA GLY A 290 -1.11 -16.41 -1.28
C GLY A 290 -1.31 -16.76 -2.75
N LEU A 291 -2.27 -16.13 -3.42
CA LEU A 291 -2.48 -16.23 -4.86
C LEU A 291 -2.23 -14.86 -5.49
N ALA A 292 -1.00 -14.65 -5.98
CA ALA A 292 -0.53 -13.38 -6.49
C ALA A 292 -0.94 -13.17 -7.96
N PHE A 293 -1.55 -12.02 -8.24
CA PHE A 293 -1.79 -11.50 -9.57
C PHE A 293 -0.93 -10.26 -9.80
N GLU A 294 0.02 -10.36 -10.73
CA GLU A 294 1.10 -9.40 -10.91
C GLU A 294 0.85 -8.41 -12.06
N LYS A 295 1.53 -7.27 -12.00
CA LYS A 295 1.49 -6.28 -13.10
C LYS A 295 2.29 -6.73 -14.31
N SER A 296 3.34 -7.52 -14.09
CA SER A 296 4.21 -8.01 -15.15
C SER A 296 3.75 -9.38 -15.64
N SER A 297 3.76 -9.58 -16.96
CA SER A 297 3.61 -10.89 -17.59
C SER A 297 4.94 -11.65 -17.69
N ASP A 298 6.06 -11.03 -17.30
CA ASP A 298 7.37 -11.69 -17.24
C ASP A 298 7.41 -12.57 -15.99
N PHE A 299 7.56 -13.88 -16.19
CA PHE A 299 7.55 -14.86 -15.12
C PHE A 299 8.65 -14.60 -14.08
N THR A 300 9.89 -14.42 -14.53
CA THR A 300 11.05 -14.21 -13.66
C THR A 300 10.84 -12.97 -12.80
N LYS A 301 10.41 -11.86 -13.41
CA LYS A 301 10.14 -10.63 -12.68
C LYS A 301 9.02 -10.79 -11.65
N ALA A 302 7.93 -11.46 -12.03
CA ALA A 302 6.81 -11.73 -11.12
C ALA A 302 7.24 -12.59 -9.93
N THR A 303 8.03 -13.64 -10.16
CA THR A 303 8.54 -14.51 -9.09
C THR A 303 9.59 -13.83 -8.22
N ASP A 304 10.44 -12.97 -8.78
CA ASP A 304 11.41 -12.18 -8.01
C ASP A 304 10.70 -11.23 -7.03
N ASN A 305 9.60 -10.61 -7.46
CA ASN A 305 8.80 -9.77 -6.58
C ASN A 305 8.14 -10.59 -5.45
N ILE A 306 7.64 -11.79 -5.76
CA ILE A 306 7.11 -12.72 -4.75
C ILE A 306 8.22 -13.11 -3.75
N HIS A 307 9.43 -13.42 -4.23
CA HIS A 307 10.56 -13.75 -3.36
C HIS A 307 10.95 -12.60 -2.45
N ARG A 308 11.11 -11.38 -3.00
CA ARG A 308 11.42 -10.17 -2.21
C ARG A 308 10.38 -9.91 -1.12
N MET A 309 9.09 -10.08 -1.45
CA MET A 309 8.00 -9.93 -0.48
C MET A 309 8.12 -10.97 0.64
N ARG A 310 8.29 -12.26 0.29
CA ARG A 310 8.40 -13.34 1.27
C ARG A 310 9.62 -13.19 2.17
N GLU A 311 10.75 -12.74 1.63
CA GLU A 311 11.96 -12.45 2.40
C GLU A 311 11.73 -11.30 3.37
N ARG A 312 11.09 -10.20 2.92
CA ARG A 312 10.82 -9.02 3.73
C ARG A 312 9.91 -9.31 4.92
N PHE A 313 8.84 -10.09 4.71
CA PHE A 313 7.86 -10.38 5.76
C PHE A 313 8.09 -11.73 6.46
N HIS A 314 9.14 -12.45 6.05
CA HIS A 314 9.45 -13.80 6.52
C HIS A 314 8.23 -14.72 6.40
N THR A 315 7.61 -14.71 5.22
CA THR A 315 6.33 -15.37 4.96
C THR A 315 6.48 -16.90 4.94
N PRO A 316 5.91 -17.61 5.94
CA PRO A 316 6.10 -19.05 6.11
C PRO A 316 5.21 -19.89 5.18
N TYR A 317 4.20 -19.28 4.56
CA TYR A 317 3.24 -19.96 3.70
C TYR A 317 3.59 -19.83 2.21
N GLU A 318 2.95 -20.67 1.40
CA GLU A 318 3.17 -20.71 -0.05
C GLU A 318 2.50 -19.52 -0.72
N VAL A 319 3.23 -18.83 -1.61
CA VAL A 319 2.69 -17.76 -2.45
C VAL A 319 2.87 -18.18 -3.90
N LEU A 320 1.75 -18.32 -4.60
CA LEU A 320 1.64 -18.83 -5.95
C LEU A 320 1.43 -17.68 -6.94
N LEU A 321 1.96 -17.82 -8.15
CA LEU A 321 1.69 -16.91 -9.25
C LEU A 321 0.40 -17.35 -9.97
N GLY A 322 -0.69 -16.64 -9.69
CA GLY A 322 -1.98 -16.83 -10.34
C GLY A 322 -2.01 -16.31 -11.78
N GLY A 323 -1.22 -15.29 -12.10
CA GLY A 323 -1.12 -14.70 -13.43
C GLY A 323 -0.97 -13.19 -13.35
N THR A 324 -1.43 -12.48 -14.37
CA THR A 324 -1.48 -11.02 -14.43
C THR A 324 -2.82 -10.47 -13.94
N LEU A 325 -2.91 -9.14 -13.75
CA LEU A 325 -4.19 -8.47 -13.45
C LEU A 325 -5.27 -8.72 -14.52
N ALA A 326 -4.89 -8.94 -15.78
CA ALA A 326 -5.84 -9.25 -16.84
C ALA A 326 -6.40 -10.68 -16.69
N ASP A 327 -5.55 -11.63 -16.28
CA ASP A 327 -5.92 -13.04 -16.11
C ASP A 327 -6.88 -13.24 -14.91
N ALA A 328 -6.80 -12.37 -13.91
CA ALA A 328 -7.62 -12.44 -12.70
C ALA A 328 -9.12 -12.53 -13.00
N LYS A 329 -9.61 -11.81 -14.02
CA LYS A 329 -11.03 -11.81 -14.39
C LYS A 329 -11.53 -13.20 -14.83
N GLU A 330 -10.72 -13.91 -15.61
CA GLU A 330 -11.06 -15.24 -16.11
C GLU A 330 -10.84 -16.29 -15.02
N LYS A 331 -9.67 -16.26 -14.38
CA LYS A 331 -9.27 -17.24 -13.37
C LYS A 331 -10.09 -17.17 -12.09
N LEU A 332 -10.64 -16.01 -11.75
CA LEU A 332 -11.50 -15.80 -10.58
C LEU A 332 -12.98 -15.63 -10.97
N SER A 333 -13.37 -16.19 -12.12
CA SER A 333 -14.74 -16.07 -12.64
C SER A 333 -15.81 -16.74 -11.78
N MET A 334 -15.44 -17.54 -10.77
CA MET A 334 -16.37 -18.06 -9.77
C MET A 334 -16.97 -16.97 -8.87
N PHE A 335 -16.31 -15.81 -8.74
CA PHE A 335 -16.86 -14.67 -8.01
C PHE A 335 -17.83 -13.86 -8.87
N ASN A 336 -18.80 -13.21 -8.21
CA ASN A 336 -19.68 -12.24 -8.85
C ASN A 336 -18.88 -11.07 -9.45
N LYS A 337 -17.91 -10.57 -8.69
CA LYS A 337 -16.96 -9.52 -9.02
C LYS A 337 -15.81 -9.56 -8.02
N LEU A 338 -14.58 -9.38 -8.48
CA LEU A 338 -13.44 -9.10 -7.61
C LEU A 338 -13.39 -7.58 -7.36
N ASN A 339 -13.64 -7.14 -6.13
CA ASN A 339 -13.82 -5.72 -5.81
C ASN A 339 -12.52 -5.00 -5.42
N GLY A 340 -11.44 -5.72 -5.13
CA GLY A 340 -10.16 -5.13 -4.80
C GLY A 340 -9.11 -6.16 -4.40
N TYR A 341 -7.89 -5.68 -4.23
CA TYR A 341 -6.80 -6.41 -3.61
C TYR A 341 -6.45 -5.75 -2.27
N PRO A 342 -6.22 -6.53 -1.21
CA PRO A 342 -6.37 -7.98 -1.18
C PRO A 342 -7.86 -8.41 -1.17
N THR A 343 -8.12 -9.69 -1.49
CA THR A 343 -9.41 -10.35 -1.21
C THR A 343 -9.12 -11.71 -0.58
N THR A 344 -9.68 -11.96 0.60
CA THR A 344 -9.34 -13.14 1.40
C THR A 344 -10.53 -14.10 1.48
N VAL A 345 -10.32 -15.34 1.04
CA VAL A 345 -11.33 -16.39 1.00
C VAL A 345 -11.10 -17.35 2.17
N PHE A 346 -12.13 -17.55 3.00
CA PHE A 346 -12.11 -18.50 4.12
C PHE A 346 -12.88 -19.76 3.76
N ILE A 347 -12.21 -20.90 3.81
CA ILE A 347 -12.74 -22.22 3.42
C ILE A 347 -12.72 -23.15 4.63
N ASP A 348 -13.85 -23.80 4.93
CA ASP A 348 -13.95 -24.74 6.05
C ASP A 348 -13.29 -26.09 5.78
N LYS A 349 -13.20 -26.95 6.80
CA LYS A 349 -12.62 -28.31 6.71
C LYS A 349 -13.32 -29.23 5.71
N LYS A 350 -14.54 -28.88 5.27
CA LYS A 350 -15.32 -29.60 4.26
C LYS A 350 -15.09 -29.05 2.85
N GLY A 351 -14.20 -28.06 2.69
CA GLY A 351 -13.88 -27.44 1.41
C GLY A 351 -14.90 -26.40 0.94
N ARG A 352 -15.78 -25.91 1.82
CA ARG A 352 -16.82 -24.93 1.45
C ARG A 352 -16.36 -23.52 1.76
N VAL A 353 -16.58 -22.59 0.83
CA VAL A 353 -16.35 -21.16 1.05
C VAL A 353 -17.35 -20.65 2.09
N ARG A 354 -16.85 -20.08 3.18
CA ARG A 354 -17.65 -19.58 4.30
C ARG A 354 -17.80 -18.08 4.29
N GLN A 355 -16.71 -17.37 4.03
CA GLN A 355 -16.67 -15.92 3.96
C GLN A 355 -15.66 -15.51 2.90
N ILE A 356 -15.90 -14.36 2.29
CA ILE A 356 -14.93 -13.66 1.44
C ILE A 356 -14.85 -12.24 1.97
N HIS A 357 -13.65 -11.79 2.32
CA HIS A 357 -13.40 -10.45 2.83
C HIS A 357 -12.66 -9.63 1.77
N THR A 358 -13.21 -8.49 1.37
CA THR A 358 -12.54 -7.56 0.43
C THR A 358 -11.76 -6.49 1.18
N GLY A 359 -10.52 -6.27 0.76
CA GLY A 359 -9.61 -5.28 1.29
C GLY A 359 -8.96 -5.67 2.61
N PHE A 360 -8.06 -4.81 3.08
CA PHE A 360 -7.41 -4.95 4.38
C PHE A 360 -7.03 -3.57 4.91
N ASN A 361 -7.49 -3.21 6.11
CA ASN A 361 -7.17 -1.92 6.72
C ASN A 361 -5.73 -1.96 7.25
N GLY A 362 -4.86 -1.09 6.76
CA GLY A 362 -3.47 -1.01 7.18
C GLY A 362 -3.27 -0.31 8.52
N PRO A 363 -2.06 -0.39 9.13
CA PRO A 363 -1.82 0.12 10.48
C PRO A 363 -2.05 1.63 10.65
N ALA A 364 -1.99 2.42 9.56
CA ALA A 364 -2.33 3.84 9.56
C ALA A 364 -3.77 4.12 10.04
N THR A 365 -4.67 3.12 9.97
CA THR A 365 -6.08 3.24 10.35
C THR A 365 -6.34 2.94 11.83
N GLY A 366 -5.31 2.61 12.61
CA GLY A 366 -5.41 2.43 14.07
C GLY A 366 -6.40 1.33 14.46
N ALA A 367 -7.46 1.69 15.19
CA ALA A 367 -8.45 0.72 15.70
C ALA A 367 -9.13 -0.11 14.61
N TYR A 368 -9.23 0.39 13.39
CA TYR A 368 -9.79 -0.36 12.26
C TYR A 368 -8.89 -1.53 11.84
N PHE A 369 -7.56 -1.34 11.85
CA PHE A 369 -6.59 -2.41 11.59
C PHE A 369 -6.64 -3.49 12.67
N GLU A 370 -6.63 -3.10 13.95
CA GLU A 370 -6.73 -4.04 15.06
C GLU A 370 -8.01 -4.87 14.96
N LYS A 371 -9.15 -4.21 14.70
CA LYS A 371 -10.43 -4.89 14.49
C LYS A 371 -10.37 -5.88 13.32
N THR A 372 -9.80 -5.49 12.17
CA THR A 372 -9.69 -6.40 11.02
C THR A 372 -8.87 -7.65 11.36
N LYS A 373 -7.76 -7.52 12.09
CA LYS A 373 -6.98 -8.67 12.57
C LYS A 373 -7.78 -9.56 13.51
N ASP A 374 -8.48 -8.97 14.47
CA ASP A 374 -9.28 -9.70 15.45
C ASP A 374 -10.43 -10.47 14.77
N ASP A 375 -11.12 -9.86 13.81
CA ASP A 375 -12.17 -10.50 13.03
C ASP A 375 -11.64 -11.73 12.25
N PHE A 376 -10.45 -11.60 11.64
CA PHE A 376 -9.78 -12.72 10.95
C PHE A 376 -9.44 -13.85 11.90
N ILE A 377 -8.77 -13.55 13.02
CA ILE A 377 -8.37 -14.53 14.02
C ILE A 377 -9.62 -15.24 14.57
N HIS A 378 -10.68 -14.48 14.87
CA HIS A 378 -11.93 -15.02 15.39
C HIS A 378 -12.59 -15.99 14.39
N LEU A 379 -12.69 -15.59 13.13
CA LEU A 379 -13.27 -16.43 12.08
C LEU A 379 -12.46 -17.72 11.87
N ILE A 380 -11.14 -17.62 11.75
CA ILE A 380 -10.26 -18.78 11.59
C ILE A 380 -10.43 -19.76 12.76
N ASN A 381 -10.35 -19.26 14.00
CA ASN A 381 -10.48 -20.08 15.20
C ASN A 381 -11.88 -20.73 15.31
N THR A 382 -12.92 -20.06 14.81
CA THR A 382 -14.26 -20.63 14.75
C THR A 382 -14.30 -21.81 13.78
N LEU A 383 -13.76 -21.64 12.57
CA LEU A 383 -13.71 -22.70 11.56
C LEU A 383 -12.85 -23.90 11.98
N ILE A 384 -11.79 -23.67 12.77
CA ILE A 384 -10.95 -24.74 13.33
C ILE A 384 -11.70 -25.55 14.39
N LYS A 385 -12.64 -24.96 15.12
CA LYS A 385 -13.40 -25.64 16.17
C LYS A 385 -14.61 -26.42 15.66
N GLU A 386 -15.17 -26.00 14.52
CA GLU A 386 -16.18 -26.77 13.77
C GLU A 386 -15.62 -28.09 13.22
#